data_AF-I5AQ24-F1
#
_entry.id   AF-I5AQ24-F1
#
_cell.length_a   1.000
_cell.length_b   1.000
_cell.length_c   1.000
_cell.angle_alpha   90.00
_cell.angle_beta   90.00
_cell.angle_gamma   90.00
#
_symmetry.space_group_name_H-M   'P 1'
#
loop_
_entity.id
_entity.type
_entity.pdbx_description
1 polymer ?
#
loop_
_entity_poly.entity_id
_entity_poly.type
_entity_poly.pdbx_seq_one_letter_code
_entity_poly.pdbx_strand_id
1 'polypeptide(L)'
;MKTKRFLSILLSLVLVLGMLPGMSLTASAAGNTTEITPSNTSGAMTITLIIKGDPAATDFDVTLPTALAYDGTAKTASATAKSTVTGMGTITVEYYKDGTKVDSAVEIGDYTVKLKVAAGTHYNAGTVENADWKFTITKGTATVTQAPTAKALTYTGSAQELVSAGEATGGEMQYAIGTNTTTAPTTGWSASIPTATNAGTYYVWYKVDPATNYNGVVPACIVVEIKKVKGVAEYKPNEDVREVKGVDLDDVKTQLDKIAPVIANADNTGKGDNQIKDITVTLETKAVTANTVPKDEVSAIMQIANNKIPSSDQESSKISYLNITVKKNVIVYNVDGNGMPVSTSGTGQDTTLTTLPGVIDIPVQYDLTNLHNLQVVRYHGAQAEAFTKLDKEPTTPLRDQTDQTFFVEGSGATAIVHIYTKEFSTYALITSGTKEYKNESSTTTPTEKTEPTTKDESVTVYRLYYGPTMEHFYTTSAYERRVLIDKYGWVDEGIAWKSPKAPTTDEEKKTIKPVYRLFNPFTTDHHYTKDPNERKTLIDKYGWKDEGVAFYSNDKGDATVYRLWHPGLITGAHHFTTGKHEYDVLITRGWIGETEAFKVNAAS
;
A
#
# COMPACT_ATOMS: atom_id res chain seq x y z
N MET A 1 17.03 -59.47 -56.79
CA MET A 1 16.80 -60.93 -56.57
C MET A 1 16.99 -61.81 -57.81
N LYS A 2 16.88 -61.31 -59.06
CA LYS A 2 16.98 -62.15 -60.29
C LYS A 2 18.41 -62.55 -60.71
N THR A 3 19.47 -61.84 -60.28
CA THR A 3 20.86 -62.14 -60.65
C THR A 3 21.57 -63.16 -59.75
N LYS A 4 21.17 -63.29 -58.47
CA LYS A 4 21.79 -64.25 -57.52
C LYS A 4 21.56 -65.72 -57.88
N ARG A 5 20.44 -66.05 -58.56
CA ARG A 5 20.12 -67.44 -58.96
C ARG A 5 20.85 -67.91 -60.22
N PHE A 6 21.27 -67.02 -61.11
CA PHE A 6 21.96 -67.41 -62.34
C PHE A 6 23.43 -67.80 -62.11
N LEU A 7 24.12 -67.14 -61.17
CA LEU A 7 25.56 -67.38 -60.91
C LEU A 7 25.81 -68.70 -60.16
N SER A 8 24.88 -69.13 -59.29
CA SER A 8 24.94 -70.41 -58.57
C SER A 8 24.74 -71.63 -59.49
N ILE A 9 23.95 -71.50 -60.55
CA ILE A 9 23.69 -72.58 -61.52
C ILE A 9 24.89 -72.77 -62.45
N LEU A 10 25.55 -71.68 -62.87
CA LEU A 10 26.72 -71.76 -63.76
C LEU A 10 27.96 -72.34 -63.05
N LEU A 11 28.17 -72.01 -61.77
CA LEU A 11 29.32 -72.49 -61.00
C LEU A 11 29.21 -73.99 -60.66
N SER A 12 27.97 -74.48 -60.47
CA SER A 12 27.69 -75.90 -60.22
C SER A 12 27.89 -76.76 -61.46
N LEU A 13 27.54 -76.24 -62.65
CA LEU A 13 27.66 -76.97 -63.91
C LEU A 13 29.13 -77.16 -64.35
N VAL A 14 29.99 -76.20 -64.00
CA VAL A 14 31.43 -76.22 -64.34
C VAL A 14 32.25 -77.13 -63.41
N LEU A 15 31.83 -77.32 -62.14
CA LEU A 15 32.51 -78.28 -61.25
C LEU A 15 32.22 -79.76 -61.59
N VAL A 16 31.12 -80.05 -62.30
CA VAL A 16 30.71 -81.42 -62.66
C VAL A 16 31.32 -81.89 -63.99
N LEU A 17 31.72 -80.96 -64.87
CA LEU A 17 32.42 -81.26 -66.12
C LEU A 17 33.89 -80.83 -66.01
N GLY A 18 34.75 -81.76 -65.58
CA GLY A 18 36.19 -81.51 -65.39
C GLY A 18 36.83 -80.77 -66.57
N MET A 19 37.49 -79.64 -66.26
CA MET A 19 38.12 -78.80 -67.27
C MET A 19 39.36 -79.48 -67.86
N LEU A 20 39.45 -79.52 -69.19
CA LEU A 20 40.63 -79.98 -69.92
C LEU A 20 41.83 -79.03 -69.69
N PRO A 21 43.08 -79.52 -69.76
CA PRO A 21 44.27 -78.68 -69.63
C PRO A 21 44.30 -77.60 -70.73
N GLY A 22 44.37 -76.33 -70.33
CA GLY A 22 44.43 -75.18 -71.24
C GLY A 22 43.14 -74.38 -71.42
N MET A 23 42.04 -74.73 -70.74
CA MET A 23 40.83 -73.89 -70.71
C MET A 23 40.86 -72.89 -69.53
N SER A 24 40.69 -71.60 -69.82
CA SER A 24 40.50 -70.55 -68.81
C SER A 24 39.01 -70.35 -68.52
N LEU A 25 38.65 -70.19 -67.23
CA LEU A 25 37.30 -69.85 -66.80
C LEU A 25 37.17 -68.33 -66.71
N THR A 26 36.58 -67.68 -67.72
CA THR A 26 36.34 -66.23 -67.67
C THR A 26 34.95 -65.94 -67.12
N ALA A 27 34.86 -65.50 -65.86
CA ALA A 27 33.66 -64.89 -65.31
C ALA A 27 33.79 -63.36 -65.45
N SER A 28 32.95 -62.72 -66.28
CA SER A 28 33.00 -61.27 -66.43
C SER A 28 32.27 -60.56 -65.29
N ALA A 29 32.99 -59.77 -64.51
CA ALA A 29 32.42 -58.70 -63.69
C ALA A 29 32.87 -57.36 -64.29
N ALA A 30 32.08 -56.30 -64.13
CA ALA A 30 32.35 -54.98 -64.71
C ALA A 30 33.50 -54.19 -64.03
N GLY A 31 34.56 -54.88 -63.57
CA GLY A 31 35.73 -54.31 -62.89
C GLY A 31 36.92 -55.26 -62.93
N ASN A 32 38.06 -54.85 -62.34
CA ASN A 32 39.40 -55.47 -62.45
C ASN A 32 39.37 -57.01 -62.62
N THR A 33 39.76 -57.46 -63.82
CA THR A 33 39.90 -58.86 -64.18
C THR A 33 41.26 -59.35 -63.70
N THR A 34 41.30 -60.47 -62.96
CA THR A 34 42.54 -61.17 -62.62
C THR A 34 42.54 -62.50 -63.38
N GLU A 35 43.45 -62.64 -64.33
CA GLU A 35 43.62 -63.87 -65.10
C GLU A 35 44.56 -64.83 -64.35
N ILE A 36 44.10 -66.05 -64.07
CA ILE A 36 44.89 -67.07 -63.38
C ILE A 36 45.22 -68.17 -64.38
N THR A 37 46.51 -68.37 -64.65
CA THR A 37 47.00 -69.47 -65.50
C THR A 37 47.63 -70.55 -64.61
N PRO A 38 47.09 -71.77 -64.52
CA PRO A 38 47.69 -72.81 -63.70
C PRO A 38 48.96 -73.37 -64.36
N SER A 39 50.06 -73.44 -63.61
CA SER A 39 51.19 -74.31 -63.96
C SER A 39 50.88 -75.76 -63.57
N ASN A 40 51.39 -76.71 -64.34
CA ASN A 40 50.99 -78.13 -64.42
C ASN A 40 51.21 -79.01 -63.16
N THR A 41 50.94 -78.52 -61.95
CA THR A 41 51.03 -79.26 -60.69
C THR A 41 49.68 -79.27 -59.99
N SER A 42 49.20 -80.46 -59.57
CA SER A 42 47.92 -80.57 -58.86
C SER A 42 48.06 -80.03 -57.43
N GLY A 43 47.31 -78.97 -57.12
CA GLY A 43 47.17 -78.42 -55.78
C GLY A 43 45.76 -77.87 -55.58
N ALA A 44 45.29 -77.83 -54.33
CA ALA A 44 43.99 -77.23 -54.01
C ALA A 44 44.09 -75.70 -54.09
N MET A 45 43.25 -75.08 -54.93
CA MET A 45 43.12 -73.63 -55.05
C MET A 45 41.80 -73.17 -54.42
N THR A 46 41.88 -72.24 -53.47
CA THR A 46 40.69 -71.60 -52.87
C THR A 46 40.57 -70.17 -53.42
N ILE A 47 39.48 -69.89 -54.15
CA ILE A 47 39.14 -68.53 -54.59
C ILE A 47 38.13 -67.94 -53.60
N THR A 48 38.51 -66.85 -52.93
CA THR A 48 37.60 -66.09 -52.06
C THR A 48 37.12 -64.83 -52.79
N LEU A 49 35.84 -64.82 -53.18
CA LEU A 49 35.20 -63.64 -53.76
C LEU A 49 34.41 -62.88 -52.68
N ILE A 50 34.82 -61.64 -52.38
CA ILE A 50 34.10 -60.76 -51.46
C ILE A 50 33.37 -59.70 -52.29
N ILE A 51 32.04 -59.79 -52.36
CA ILE A 51 31.20 -58.76 -52.97
C ILE A 51 30.72 -57.85 -51.85
N LYS A 52 31.25 -56.63 -51.82
CA LYS A 52 30.82 -55.62 -50.84
C LYS A 52 29.45 -55.05 -51.21
N GLY A 53 28.59 -54.90 -50.22
CA GLY A 53 27.32 -54.18 -50.35
C GLY A 53 27.49 -52.68 -50.13
N ASP A 54 26.50 -51.90 -50.55
CA ASP A 54 26.40 -50.49 -50.14
C ASP A 54 25.58 -50.40 -48.86
N PRO A 55 25.98 -49.57 -47.88
CA PRO A 55 25.25 -49.43 -46.64
C PRO A 55 23.87 -48.78 -46.89
N ALA A 56 22.83 -49.31 -46.27
CA ALA A 56 21.46 -48.82 -46.37
C ALA A 56 20.89 -48.41 -45.00
N ALA A 57 19.88 -47.53 -44.96
CA ALA A 57 19.31 -47.04 -43.70
C ALA A 57 18.76 -48.17 -42.82
N THR A 58 18.33 -49.29 -43.41
CA THR A 58 17.84 -50.48 -42.69
C THR A 58 18.92 -51.22 -41.91
N ASP A 59 20.20 -50.94 -42.16
CA ASP A 59 21.36 -51.62 -41.55
C ASP A 59 21.74 -51.02 -40.18
N PHE A 60 21.14 -49.89 -39.79
CA PHE A 60 21.52 -49.13 -38.60
C PHE A 60 20.37 -48.99 -37.61
N ASP A 61 20.72 -48.97 -36.33
CA ASP A 61 19.89 -48.45 -35.25
C ASP A 61 20.37 -47.03 -34.95
N VAL A 62 19.49 -46.05 -35.16
CA VAL A 62 19.77 -44.62 -34.95
C VAL A 62 18.93 -44.10 -33.81
N THR A 63 19.57 -43.47 -32.83
CA THR A 63 18.90 -42.79 -31.71
C THR A 63 19.06 -41.29 -31.88
N LEU A 64 17.94 -40.57 -31.99
CA LEU A 64 17.92 -39.11 -32.07
C LEU A 64 17.90 -38.48 -30.66
N PRO A 65 18.40 -37.24 -30.50
CA PRO A 65 18.33 -36.54 -29.22
C PRO A 65 16.88 -36.25 -28.82
N THR A 66 16.61 -36.31 -27.51
CA THR A 66 15.27 -36.07 -26.94
C THR A 66 15.16 -34.74 -26.20
N ALA A 67 16.27 -34.22 -25.65
CA ALA A 67 16.33 -32.91 -24.99
C ALA A 67 16.53 -31.78 -26.02
N LEU A 68 15.44 -31.38 -26.67
CA LEU A 68 15.47 -30.52 -27.86
C LEU A 68 15.32 -29.02 -27.58
N ALA A 69 15.17 -28.60 -26.32
CA ALA A 69 15.22 -27.18 -25.97
C ALA A 69 16.67 -26.68 -26.01
N TYR A 70 16.86 -25.46 -26.53
CA TYR A 70 18.15 -24.79 -26.55
C TYR A 70 18.66 -24.53 -25.13
N ASP A 71 19.83 -25.05 -24.82
CA ASP A 71 20.56 -24.91 -23.56
C ASP A 71 22.06 -24.58 -23.78
N GLY A 72 22.43 -24.27 -25.03
CA GLY A 72 23.82 -24.01 -25.43
C GLY A 72 24.70 -25.27 -25.59
N THR A 73 24.15 -26.46 -25.35
CA THR A 73 24.89 -27.72 -25.51
C THR A 73 24.56 -28.43 -26.82
N ALA A 74 25.55 -29.15 -27.37
CA ALA A 74 25.36 -29.90 -28.61
C ALA A 74 24.41 -31.09 -28.40
N LYS A 75 23.38 -31.19 -29.24
CA LYS A 75 22.43 -32.30 -29.25
C LYS A 75 22.98 -33.42 -30.11
N THR A 76 23.23 -34.57 -29.50
CA THR A 76 23.91 -35.69 -30.17
C THR A 76 22.94 -36.79 -30.56
N ALA A 77 23.04 -37.25 -31.81
CA ALA A 77 22.48 -38.50 -32.27
C ALA A 77 23.56 -39.59 -32.21
N SER A 78 23.14 -40.84 -32.05
CA SER A 78 24.02 -42.01 -32.11
C SER A 78 23.53 -42.99 -33.16
N ALA A 79 24.47 -43.75 -33.72
CA ALA A 79 24.16 -44.76 -34.72
C ALA A 79 25.07 -45.97 -34.53
N THR A 80 24.48 -47.16 -34.55
CA THR A 80 25.21 -48.44 -34.52
C THR A 80 24.71 -49.33 -35.64
N ALA A 81 25.59 -50.14 -36.22
CA ALA A 81 25.16 -51.21 -37.11
C ALA A 81 24.33 -52.22 -36.31
N LYS A 82 23.25 -52.74 -36.92
CA LYS A 82 22.43 -53.79 -36.31
C LYS A 82 23.25 -55.03 -36.04
N SER A 83 22.88 -55.81 -35.03
CA SER A 83 23.58 -57.06 -34.66
C SER A 83 23.64 -58.10 -35.79
N THR A 84 22.72 -58.05 -36.75
CA THR A 84 22.69 -58.92 -37.93
C THR A 84 23.64 -58.48 -39.05
N VAL A 85 24.24 -57.29 -38.94
CA VAL A 85 25.12 -56.68 -39.93
C VAL A 85 26.58 -56.89 -39.50
N THR A 86 27.37 -57.57 -40.33
CA THR A 86 28.79 -57.85 -40.05
C THR A 86 29.70 -57.20 -41.09
N GLY A 87 30.90 -56.79 -40.68
CA GLY A 87 31.90 -56.22 -41.60
C GLY A 87 31.61 -54.79 -42.07
N MET A 88 30.77 -54.05 -41.33
CA MET A 88 30.56 -52.61 -41.52
C MET A 88 31.82 -51.82 -41.11
N GLY A 89 32.16 -50.76 -41.85
CA GLY A 89 33.26 -49.87 -41.46
C GLY A 89 32.85 -48.89 -40.36
N THR A 90 33.76 -48.00 -39.97
CA THR A 90 33.49 -46.95 -38.99
C THR A 90 32.31 -46.08 -39.42
N ILE A 91 31.39 -45.84 -38.48
CA ILE A 91 30.20 -45.01 -38.66
C ILE A 91 30.47 -43.64 -38.03
N THR A 92 30.24 -42.58 -38.79
CA THR A 92 30.31 -41.20 -38.31
C THR A 92 28.97 -40.52 -38.50
N VAL A 93 28.45 -39.91 -37.44
CA VAL A 93 27.20 -39.14 -37.47
C VAL A 93 27.52 -37.72 -37.96
N GLU A 94 26.82 -37.27 -39.00
CA GLU A 94 26.93 -35.93 -39.55
C GLU A 94 25.61 -35.17 -39.37
N TYR A 95 25.70 -33.88 -39.04
CA TYR A 95 24.54 -33.01 -38.86
C TYR A 95 24.44 -32.02 -40.01
N TYR A 96 23.21 -31.78 -40.47
CA TYR A 96 22.91 -30.81 -41.52
C TYR A 96 21.79 -29.90 -41.05
N LYS A 97 22.04 -28.58 -41.02
CA LYS A 97 21.04 -27.54 -40.73
C LYS A 97 20.65 -26.87 -42.04
N ASP A 98 19.36 -26.86 -42.36
CA ASP A 98 18.84 -26.27 -43.62
C ASP A 98 19.59 -26.78 -44.87
N GLY A 99 19.96 -28.06 -44.87
CA GLY A 99 20.70 -28.71 -45.96
C GLY A 99 22.22 -28.47 -45.96
N THR A 100 22.75 -27.64 -45.06
CA THR A 100 24.20 -27.36 -44.95
C THR A 100 24.82 -28.16 -43.81
N LYS A 101 25.94 -28.85 -44.08
CA LYS A 101 26.66 -29.60 -43.05
C LYS A 101 27.18 -28.68 -41.96
N VAL A 102 27.00 -29.05 -40.71
CA VAL A 102 27.53 -28.35 -39.53
C VAL A 102 28.29 -29.32 -38.64
N ASP A 103 29.26 -28.82 -37.89
CA ASP A 103 30.10 -29.64 -37.01
C ASP A 103 29.34 -30.19 -35.80
N SER A 104 28.33 -29.45 -35.33
CA SER A 104 27.46 -29.87 -34.22
C SER A 104 26.08 -29.23 -34.31
N ALA A 105 25.08 -29.91 -33.72
CA ALA A 105 23.72 -29.40 -33.60
C ALA A 105 23.54 -28.65 -32.27
N VAL A 106 23.84 -27.35 -32.26
CA VAL A 106 23.72 -26.48 -31.07
C VAL A 106 22.61 -25.44 -31.24
N GLU A 107 22.56 -24.77 -32.39
CA GLU A 107 21.64 -23.66 -32.66
C GLU A 107 20.19 -24.10 -32.86
N ILE A 108 19.24 -23.18 -32.68
CA ILE A 108 17.81 -23.46 -32.98
C ILE A 108 17.61 -23.73 -34.49
N GLY A 109 16.67 -24.60 -34.81
CA GLY A 109 16.28 -24.91 -36.19
C GLY A 109 16.14 -26.40 -36.47
N ASP A 110 15.90 -26.71 -37.74
CA ASP A 110 15.67 -28.07 -38.22
C ASP A 110 16.98 -28.75 -38.63
N TYR A 111 17.21 -29.94 -38.08
CA TYR A 111 18.40 -30.73 -38.33
C TYR A 111 18.04 -32.05 -39.00
N THR A 112 18.86 -32.43 -39.98
CA THR A 112 18.88 -33.76 -40.57
C THR A 112 20.18 -34.46 -40.16
N VAL A 113 20.07 -35.74 -39.80
CA VAL A 113 21.21 -36.62 -39.50
C VAL A 113 21.51 -37.50 -40.70
N LYS A 114 22.77 -37.56 -41.09
CA LYS A 114 23.28 -38.49 -42.11
C LYS A 114 24.41 -39.32 -41.51
N LEU A 115 24.58 -40.54 -42.01
CA LEU A 115 25.68 -41.40 -41.58
C LEU A 115 26.74 -41.46 -42.67
N LYS A 116 27.97 -41.08 -42.34
CA LYS A 116 29.14 -41.35 -43.17
C LYS A 116 29.76 -42.67 -42.75
N VAL A 117 29.82 -43.61 -43.66
CA VAL A 117 30.31 -44.97 -43.42
C VAL A 117 31.63 -45.16 -44.17
N ALA A 118 32.69 -45.53 -43.46
CA ALA A 118 33.95 -45.93 -44.06
C ALA A 118 33.87 -47.32 -44.69
N ALA A 119 34.77 -47.65 -45.63
CA ALA A 119 34.79 -48.97 -46.24
C ALA A 119 35.11 -50.05 -45.19
N GLY A 120 34.24 -51.05 -45.07
CA GLY A 120 34.42 -52.22 -44.22
C GLY A 120 34.89 -53.45 -45.00
N THR A 121 34.88 -54.62 -44.34
CA THR A 121 35.20 -55.90 -45.01
C THR A 121 34.08 -56.35 -45.93
N HIS A 122 32.81 -56.05 -45.60
CA HIS A 122 31.63 -56.45 -46.38
C HIS A 122 30.85 -55.27 -46.98
N TYR A 123 31.23 -54.04 -46.68
CA TYR A 123 30.52 -52.83 -47.14
C TYR A 123 31.46 -51.81 -47.78
N ASN A 124 30.98 -51.14 -48.83
CA ASN A 124 31.65 -50.00 -49.44
C ASN A 124 31.53 -48.76 -48.55
N ALA A 125 32.39 -47.77 -48.78
CA ALA A 125 32.21 -46.45 -48.18
C ALA A 125 30.99 -45.75 -48.80
N GLY A 126 30.21 -45.05 -47.99
CA GLY A 126 28.97 -44.42 -48.46
C GLY A 126 28.42 -43.38 -47.49
N THR A 127 27.43 -42.62 -47.95
CA THR A 127 26.61 -41.75 -47.12
C THR A 127 25.20 -42.31 -47.10
N VAL A 128 24.63 -42.48 -45.90
CA VAL A 128 23.30 -43.05 -45.69
C VAL A 128 22.38 -41.96 -45.14
N GLU A 129 21.18 -41.87 -45.72
CA GLU A 129 20.17 -40.88 -45.38
C GLU A 129 18.83 -41.55 -45.12
N ASN A 130 18.02 -40.96 -44.25
CA ASN A 130 16.64 -41.38 -44.00
C ASN A 130 15.79 -40.14 -43.68
N ALA A 131 14.58 -40.07 -44.24
CA ALA A 131 13.66 -38.95 -44.03
C ALA A 131 13.19 -38.79 -42.57
N ASP A 132 13.29 -39.86 -41.77
CA ASP A 132 12.91 -39.88 -40.36
C ASP A 132 14.04 -39.45 -39.43
N TRP A 133 15.28 -39.36 -39.94
CA TRP A 133 16.45 -38.95 -39.16
C TRP A 133 16.55 -37.43 -39.09
N LYS A 134 15.55 -36.82 -38.45
CA LYS A 134 15.44 -35.38 -38.29
C LYS A 134 14.94 -35.00 -36.89
N PHE A 135 15.40 -33.86 -36.39
CA PHE A 135 14.93 -33.28 -35.14
C PHE A 135 15.01 -31.75 -35.22
N THR A 136 14.23 -31.08 -34.38
CA THR A 136 14.17 -29.61 -34.32
C THR A 136 14.63 -29.15 -32.96
N ILE A 137 15.65 -28.28 -32.91
CA ILE A 137 16.03 -27.60 -31.67
C ILE A 137 15.11 -26.39 -31.51
N THR A 138 14.30 -26.39 -30.45
CA THR A 138 13.36 -25.30 -30.14
C THR A 138 14.01 -24.28 -29.19
N LYS A 139 13.41 -23.09 -29.09
CA LYS A 139 13.87 -22.09 -28.12
C LYS A 139 13.86 -22.66 -26.69
N GLY A 140 14.88 -22.29 -25.92
CA GLY A 140 14.93 -22.51 -24.48
C GLY A 140 13.97 -21.57 -23.75
N THR A 141 13.91 -21.68 -22.43
CA THR A 141 13.16 -20.74 -21.58
C THR A 141 14.16 -19.95 -20.75
N ALA A 142 14.11 -18.62 -20.82
CA ALA A 142 14.90 -17.79 -19.92
C ALA A 142 14.44 -18.01 -18.47
N THR A 143 15.33 -17.87 -17.50
CA THR A 143 14.99 -18.11 -16.09
C THR A 143 15.61 -17.04 -15.20
N VAL A 144 14.88 -16.65 -14.16
CA VAL A 144 15.43 -15.89 -13.04
C VAL A 144 16.08 -16.88 -12.08
N THR A 145 17.40 -16.86 -11.99
CA THR A 145 18.18 -17.76 -11.11
C THR A 145 18.27 -17.22 -9.69
N GLN A 146 18.22 -15.89 -9.54
CA GLN A 146 18.10 -15.21 -8.26
C GLN A 146 17.11 -14.06 -8.40
N ALA A 147 16.03 -14.10 -7.62
CA ALA A 147 15.08 -13.00 -7.61
C ALA A 147 15.70 -11.75 -6.95
N PRO A 148 15.38 -10.54 -7.44
CA PRO A 148 15.73 -9.30 -6.75
C PRO A 148 15.13 -9.29 -5.33
N THR A 149 15.70 -8.54 -4.39
CA THR A 149 15.17 -8.41 -3.02
C THR A 149 14.95 -6.96 -2.63
N ALA A 150 13.86 -6.69 -1.90
CA ALA A 150 13.55 -5.34 -1.41
C ALA A 150 14.63 -4.84 -0.43
N LYS A 151 15.11 -3.61 -0.61
CA LYS A 151 15.99 -2.96 0.36
C LYS A 151 15.18 -2.38 1.53
N ALA A 152 15.78 -2.37 2.72
CA ALA A 152 15.23 -1.67 3.87
C ALA A 152 15.65 -0.20 3.83
N LEU A 153 14.73 0.69 3.46
CA LEU A 153 15.03 2.09 3.15
C LEU A 153 14.34 3.06 4.12
N THR A 154 15.04 4.14 4.44
CA THR A 154 14.49 5.33 5.12
C THR A 154 14.71 6.53 4.22
N TYR A 155 13.78 7.48 4.19
CA TYR A 155 13.85 8.69 3.38
C TYR A 155 15.13 9.45 3.73
N THR A 156 15.95 9.77 2.73
CA THR A 156 17.19 10.53 2.93
C THR A 156 17.19 11.86 2.19
N GLY A 157 16.11 12.15 1.44
CA GLY A 157 16.05 13.29 0.53
C GLY A 157 16.82 13.10 -0.78
N SER A 158 17.46 11.93 -0.98
CA SER A 158 18.20 11.57 -2.20
C SER A 158 17.62 10.32 -2.85
N ALA A 159 17.88 10.14 -4.14
CA ALA A 159 17.45 8.95 -4.87
C ALA A 159 18.13 7.70 -4.31
N GLN A 160 17.34 6.68 -3.98
CA GLN A 160 17.81 5.41 -3.44
C GLN A 160 17.35 4.26 -4.34
N GLU A 161 18.24 3.30 -4.60
CA GLU A 161 17.89 2.05 -5.26
C GLU A 161 16.88 1.26 -4.43
N LEU A 162 15.81 0.78 -5.06
CA LEU A 162 14.70 0.14 -4.36
C LEU A 162 14.94 -1.35 -4.05
N VAL A 163 15.68 -2.06 -4.90
CA VAL A 163 15.94 -3.50 -4.76
C VAL A 163 17.43 -3.80 -4.92
N SER A 164 17.88 -4.95 -4.41
CA SER A 164 19.12 -5.58 -4.88
C SER A 164 18.90 -6.13 -6.30
N ALA A 165 19.97 -6.26 -7.09
CA ALA A 165 19.86 -6.86 -8.41
C ALA A 165 19.50 -8.35 -8.31
N GLY A 166 18.68 -8.84 -9.25
CA GLY A 166 18.52 -10.26 -9.49
C GLY A 166 19.49 -10.79 -10.55
N GLU A 167 19.51 -12.11 -10.73
CA GLU A 167 20.31 -12.82 -11.73
C GLU A 167 19.41 -13.67 -12.63
N ALA A 168 19.83 -13.85 -13.89
CA ALA A 168 19.08 -14.62 -14.88
C ALA A 168 19.99 -15.41 -15.82
N THR A 169 19.43 -16.47 -16.41
CA THR A 169 20.02 -17.24 -17.52
C THR A 169 19.10 -17.14 -18.74
N GLY A 170 19.69 -17.09 -19.94
CA GLY A 170 18.94 -17.05 -21.20
C GLY A 170 18.40 -15.66 -21.58
N GLY A 171 18.86 -14.60 -20.91
CA GLY A 171 18.51 -13.21 -21.20
C GLY A 171 19.07 -12.23 -20.17
N GLU A 172 18.67 -10.96 -20.27
CA GLU A 172 19.09 -9.89 -19.37
C GLU A 172 17.95 -9.51 -18.40
N MET A 173 18.30 -9.23 -17.15
CA MET A 173 17.33 -8.73 -16.17
C MET A 173 16.86 -7.31 -16.54
N GLN A 174 15.55 -7.09 -16.53
CA GLN A 174 14.93 -5.80 -16.76
C GLN A 174 13.98 -5.45 -15.62
N TYR A 175 13.89 -4.17 -15.29
CA TYR A 175 13.11 -3.62 -14.21
C TYR A 175 12.23 -2.46 -14.69
N ALA A 176 11.06 -2.30 -14.07
CA ALA A 176 10.17 -1.17 -14.30
C ALA A 176 9.40 -0.82 -13.01
N ILE A 177 8.98 0.43 -12.86
CA ILE A 177 8.07 0.85 -11.78
C ILE A 177 6.63 0.70 -12.26
N GLY A 178 5.81 -0.02 -11.47
CA GLY A 178 4.38 -0.18 -11.69
C GLY A 178 3.52 0.57 -10.68
N THR A 179 2.21 0.42 -10.81
CA THR A 179 1.20 1.09 -9.95
C THR A 179 0.57 0.17 -8.92
N ASN A 180 0.69 -1.15 -9.09
CA ASN A 180 0.17 -2.17 -8.18
C ASN A 180 0.90 -3.51 -8.39
N THR A 181 0.50 -4.55 -7.66
CA THR A 181 1.10 -5.90 -7.69
C THR A 181 0.51 -6.84 -8.74
N THR A 182 -0.55 -6.44 -9.45
CA THR A 182 -1.31 -7.35 -10.34
C THR A 182 -1.17 -7.00 -11.82
N THR A 183 -0.84 -5.76 -12.14
CA THR A 183 -0.77 -5.25 -13.52
C THR A 183 0.66 -4.87 -13.86
N ALA A 184 1.32 -5.68 -14.70
CA ALA A 184 2.68 -5.42 -15.14
C ALA A 184 2.75 -4.17 -16.05
N PRO A 185 3.79 -3.33 -15.92
CA PRO A 185 4.01 -2.18 -16.81
C PRO A 185 4.21 -2.61 -18.27
N THR A 186 3.61 -1.85 -19.20
CA THR A 186 3.80 -2.07 -20.65
C THR A 186 5.00 -1.32 -21.23
N THR A 187 5.51 -0.30 -20.54
CA THR A 187 6.65 0.55 -20.94
C THR A 187 7.58 0.81 -19.77
N GLY A 188 8.79 1.33 -20.04
CA GLY A 188 9.72 1.77 -18.98
C GLY A 188 10.62 0.67 -18.41
N TRP A 189 10.76 -0.45 -19.12
CA TRP A 189 11.68 -1.53 -18.79
C TRP A 189 13.13 -1.11 -19.09
N SER A 190 14.04 -1.29 -18.12
CA SER A 190 15.47 -1.02 -18.24
C SER A 190 16.31 -2.02 -17.43
N ALA A 191 17.56 -2.26 -17.83
CA ALA A 191 18.53 -3.06 -17.05
C ALA A 191 18.96 -2.36 -15.74
N SER A 192 18.74 -1.05 -15.63
CA SER A 192 19.08 -0.28 -14.42
C SER A 192 18.14 -0.58 -13.25
N ILE A 193 18.70 -0.69 -12.04
CA ILE A 193 17.90 -0.82 -10.82
C ILE A 193 17.06 0.46 -10.63
N PRO A 194 15.74 0.36 -10.44
CA PRO A 194 14.91 1.53 -10.23
C PRO A 194 15.27 2.26 -8.94
N THR A 195 15.29 3.58 -9.00
CA THR A 195 15.51 4.46 -7.85
C THR A 195 14.27 5.26 -7.53
N ALA A 196 14.10 5.63 -6.27
CA ALA A 196 13.12 6.63 -5.86
C ALA A 196 13.65 7.48 -4.71
N THR A 197 13.18 8.72 -4.65
CA THR A 197 13.59 9.69 -3.62
C THR A 197 12.57 9.75 -2.49
N ASN A 198 11.27 9.81 -2.82
CA ASN A 198 10.23 10.15 -1.84
C ASN A 198 9.88 8.95 -0.94
N ALA A 199 9.47 9.24 0.29
CA ALA A 199 8.87 8.22 1.15
C ALA A 199 7.55 7.70 0.53
N GLY A 200 7.33 6.40 0.58
CA GLY A 200 6.15 5.77 -0.03
C GLY A 200 6.36 4.31 -0.37
N THR A 201 5.30 3.68 -0.88
CA THR A 201 5.29 2.30 -1.36
C THR A 201 5.52 2.29 -2.87
N TYR A 202 6.44 1.44 -3.32
CA TYR A 202 6.84 1.27 -4.71
C TYR A 202 6.66 -0.18 -5.15
N TYR A 203 6.17 -0.36 -6.39
CA TYR A 203 5.96 -1.67 -7.01
C TYR A 203 7.03 -1.87 -8.08
N VAL A 204 8.11 -2.55 -7.72
CA VAL A 204 9.22 -2.85 -8.64
C VAL A 204 8.89 -4.14 -9.37
N TRP A 205 8.60 -4.01 -10.66
CA TRP A 205 8.40 -5.15 -11.55
C TRP A 205 9.72 -5.56 -12.18
N TYR A 206 9.92 -6.86 -12.32
CA TYR A 206 11.10 -7.43 -12.96
C TYR A 206 10.73 -8.55 -13.94
N LYS A 207 11.52 -8.71 -14.99
CA LYS A 207 11.43 -9.80 -15.97
C LYS A 207 12.80 -10.08 -16.56
N VAL A 208 12.91 -11.17 -17.32
CA VAL A 208 14.07 -11.40 -18.19
C VAL A 208 13.69 -11.02 -19.61
N ASP A 209 14.45 -10.11 -20.22
CA ASP A 209 14.38 -9.88 -21.66
C ASP A 209 15.14 -11.01 -22.36
N PRO A 210 14.44 -11.91 -23.08
CA PRO A 210 15.04 -13.15 -23.54
C PRO A 210 16.03 -12.88 -24.68
N ALA A 211 17.17 -13.57 -24.64
CA ALA A 211 18.08 -13.64 -25.79
C ALA A 211 17.42 -14.36 -26.97
N THR A 212 17.93 -14.19 -28.19
CA THR A 212 17.31 -14.67 -29.45
C THR A 212 16.78 -16.10 -29.40
N ASN A 213 17.52 -17.02 -28.78
CA ASN A 213 17.21 -18.45 -28.72
C ASN A 213 16.36 -18.86 -27.49
N TYR A 214 15.86 -17.89 -26.72
CA TYR A 214 15.05 -18.13 -25.53
C TYR A 214 13.65 -17.50 -25.64
N ASN A 215 12.71 -18.08 -24.92
CA ASN A 215 11.40 -17.50 -24.64
C ASN A 215 11.46 -16.66 -23.36
N GLY A 216 10.68 -15.58 -23.31
CA GLY A 216 10.60 -14.71 -22.15
C GLY A 216 9.83 -15.33 -20.97
N VAL A 217 10.02 -14.76 -19.79
CA VAL A 217 9.30 -15.12 -18.56
C VAL A 217 8.18 -14.13 -18.27
N VAL A 218 7.14 -14.60 -17.56
CA VAL A 218 6.09 -13.73 -17.04
C VAL A 218 6.71 -12.77 -16.01
N PRO A 219 6.43 -11.45 -16.09
CA PRO A 219 6.91 -10.50 -15.11
C PRO A 219 6.41 -10.79 -13.69
N ALA A 220 7.24 -10.49 -12.69
CA ALA A 220 6.90 -10.58 -11.27
C ALA A 220 7.13 -9.23 -10.57
N CYS A 221 6.53 -9.05 -9.39
CA CYS A 221 6.54 -7.79 -8.65
C CYS A 221 7.11 -7.94 -7.25
N ILE A 222 7.88 -6.93 -6.81
CA ILE A 222 8.37 -6.75 -5.44
C ILE A 222 7.81 -5.43 -4.91
N VAL A 223 7.29 -5.47 -3.68
CA VAL A 223 6.85 -4.27 -2.97
C VAL A 223 8.00 -3.76 -2.10
N VAL A 224 8.35 -2.49 -2.25
CA VAL A 224 9.40 -1.81 -1.50
C VAL A 224 8.82 -0.59 -0.81
N GLU A 225 9.20 -0.32 0.44
CA GLU A 225 8.79 0.87 1.17
C GLU A 225 10.02 1.72 1.51
N ILE A 226 10.00 2.99 1.11
CA ILE A 226 10.89 4.03 1.66
C ILE A 226 10.17 4.62 2.88
N LYS A 227 10.61 4.24 4.07
CA LYS A 227 10.03 4.72 5.34
C LYS A 227 10.36 6.19 5.55
N LYS A 228 9.48 6.97 6.16
CA LYS A 228 9.77 8.39 6.48
C LYS A 228 10.88 8.50 7.55
N VAL A 229 11.68 9.57 7.52
CA VAL A 229 12.71 9.86 8.55
C VAL A 229 12.08 9.88 9.93
N LYS A 230 12.73 9.21 10.86
CA LYS A 230 12.48 9.29 12.29
C LYS A 230 12.97 10.66 12.77
N GLY A 231 12.07 11.65 12.86
CA GLY A 231 12.36 12.88 13.59
C GLY A 231 12.73 12.50 15.03
N VAL A 232 13.87 12.96 15.52
CA VAL A 232 14.30 12.71 16.89
C VAL A 232 13.87 13.92 17.71
N ALA A 233 12.91 13.75 18.62
CA ALA A 233 12.60 14.76 19.62
C ALA A 233 13.67 14.74 20.73
N GLU A 234 14.28 15.90 20.97
CA GLU A 234 15.17 16.16 22.10
C GLU A 234 14.48 17.17 23.04
N TYR A 235 14.37 16.80 24.32
CA TYR A 235 13.83 17.64 25.39
C TYR A 235 14.99 18.15 26.25
N LYS A 236 15.18 19.48 26.31
CA LYS A 236 16.24 20.11 27.10
C LYS A 236 15.62 20.87 28.29
N PRO A 237 15.65 20.32 29.52
CA PRO A 237 15.24 21.07 30.70
C PRO A 237 16.27 22.15 31.05
N ASN A 238 15.79 23.26 31.63
CA ASN A 238 16.59 24.40 32.07
C ASN A 238 17.45 24.05 33.30
N GLU A 239 18.73 24.45 33.29
CA GLU A 239 19.73 24.10 34.32
C GLU A 239 19.57 24.87 35.65
N ASP A 240 18.78 25.96 35.70
CA ASP A 240 18.87 26.93 36.81
C ASP A 240 17.68 27.02 37.78
N VAL A 241 16.66 26.17 37.68
CA VAL A 241 15.55 26.19 38.66
C VAL A 241 15.10 24.77 38.94
N ARG A 242 15.17 24.38 40.23
CA ARG A 242 14.75 23.10 40.80
C ARG A 242 13.57 22.49 40.04
N GLU A 243 13.75 21.24 39.59
CA GLU A 243 12.76 20.35 38.97
C GLU A 243 11.31 20.76 39.26
N VAL A 244 10.54 21.03 38.21
CA VAL A 244 9.08 20.97 38.31
C VAL A 244 8.76 19.50 38.57
N LYS A 245 8.62 19.11 39.84
CA LYS A 245 8.28 17.74 40.22
C LYS A 245 7.02 17.31 39.45
N GLY A 246 7.07 16.12 38.86
CA GLY A 246 5.91 15.33 38.39
C GLY A 246 5.36 15.59 37.00
N VAL A 247 6.23 15.83 36.01
CA VAL A 247 5.91 15.58 34.60
C VAL A 247 6.43 14.18 34.26
N ASP A 248 5.56 13.25 33.89
CA ASP A 248 6.00 11.98 33.29
C ASP A 248 6.41 12.24 31.83
N LEU A 249 7.71 12.37 31.62
CA LEU A 249 8.30 12.90 30.38
C LEU A 249 8.33 11.88 29.23
N ASP A 250 8.19 10.59 29.53
CA ASP A 250 8.33 9.52 28.54
C ASP A 250 7.10 9.42 27.62
N ASP A 251 5.89 9.65 28.15
CA ASP A 251 4.67 9.64 27.33
C ASP A 251 4.55 10.91 26.47
N VAL A 252 4.85 12.09 27.03
CA VAL A 252 4.90 13.36 26.27
C VAL A 252 5.86 13.25 25.10
N LYS A 253 7.05 12.67 25.32
CA LYS A 253 8.02 12.42 24.26
C LYS A 253 7.45 11.49 23.18
N THR A 254 6.80 10.40 23.58
CA THR A 254 6.19 9.44 22.65
C THR A 254 5.11 10.08 21.78
N GLN A 255 4.31 10.98 22.36
CA GLN A 255 3.29 11.72 21.63
C GLN A 255 3.93 12.76 20.68
N LEU A 256 4.96 13.47 21.14
CA LEU A 256 5.69 14.44 20.31
C LEU A 256 6.41 13.76 19.14
N ASP A 257 6.97 12.55 19.33
CA ASP A 257 7.62 11.76 18.28
C ASP A 257 6.64 11.35 17.16
N LYS A 258 5.32 11.26 17.44
CA LYS A 258 4.29 11.02 16.41
C LYS A 258 3.96 12.29 15.60
N ILE A 259 4.11 13.46 16.20
CA ILE A 259 3.73 14.76 15.63
C ILE A 259 4.92 15.42 14.91
N ALA A 260 6.14 15.21 15.41
CA ALA A 260 7.38 15.77 14.87
C ALA A 260 7.58 15.55 13.36
N PRO A 261 7.24 14.38 12.77
CA PRO A 261 7.33 14.19 11.32
C PRO A 261 6.42 15.13 10.52
N VAL A 262 5.23 15.47 11.03
CA VAL A 262 4.30 16.39 10.37
C VAL A 262 4.88 17.81 10.35
N ILE A 263 5.46 18.24 11.48
CA ILE A 263 6.13 19.53 11.62
C ILE A 263 7.35 19.60 10.70
N ALA A 264 8.15 18.53 10.66
CA ALA A 264 9.33 18.43 9.81
C ALA A 264 8.98 18.53 8.31
N ASN A 265 7.91 17.87 7.88
CA ASN A 265 7.46 17.90 6.48
C ASN A 265 6.91 19.27 6.06
N ALA A 266 6.40 20.07 7.01
CA ALA A 266 5.92 21.42 6.74
C ALA A 266 7.06 22.46 6.69
N ASP A 267 8.30 22.08 6.99
CA ASP A 267 9.42 23.02 7.08
C ASP A 267 10.04 23.33 5.71
N ASN A 268 10.01 24.60 5.33
CA ASN A 268 10.49 25.11 4.04
C ASN A 268 11.91 25.71 4.07
N THR A 269 12.68 25.55 5.16
CA THR A 269 14.06 26.04 5.20
C THR A 269 14.90 25.35 4.12
N GLY A 270 15.52 26.16 3.26
CA GLY A 270 16.30 25.69 2.11
C GLY A 270 17.59 24.97 2.52
N LYS A 271 18.01 24.00 1.69
CA LYS A 271 19.29 23.28 1.81
C LYS A 271 19.93 23.14 0.43
N GLY A 272 21.26 23.12 0.38
CA GLY A 272 22.02 22.79 -0.83
C GLY A 272 22.10 21.27 -1.10
N ASP A 273 22.68 20.92 -2.25
CA ASP A 273 22.74 19.53 -2.74
C ASP A 273 23.57 18.60 -1.82
N ASN A 274 24.60 19.13 -1.15
CA ASN A 274 25.46 18.40 -0.20
C ASN A 274 25.15 18.77 1.26
N GLN A 275 23.89 19.04 1.55
CA GLN A 275 23.43 19.39 2.90
C GLN A 275 22.29 18.49 3.36
N ILE A 276 22.33 18.13 4.64
CA ILE A 276 21.24 17.48 5.36
C ILE A 276 20.59 18.46 6.34
N LYS A 277 19.37 18.13 6.75
CA LYS A 277 18.55 18.95 7.63
C LYS A 277 18.07 18.10 8.78
N ASP A 278 18.50 18.46 9.98
CA ASP A 278 17.99 17.89 11.21
C ASP A 278 16.95 18.84 11.80
N ILE A 279 15.79 18.29 12.13
CA ILE A 279 14.70 19.05 12.73
C ILE A 279 14.39 18.41 14.08
N THR A 280 14.62 19.18 15.13
CA THR A 280 14.33 18.81 16.50
C THR A 280 13.14 19.62 16.98
N VAL A 281 12.15 18.94 17.55
CA VAL A 281 11.01 19.59 18.21
C VAL A 281 11.19 19.43 19.71
N THR A 282 11.25 20.55 20.41
CA THR A 282 11.47 20.62 21.86
C THR A 282 10.27 21.27 22.50
N LEU A 283 9.64 20.60 23.46
CA LEU A 283 8.64 21.20 24.34
C LEU A 283 9.33 21.62 25.64
N GLU A 284 8.96 22.75 26.21
CA GLU A 284 9.47 23.27 27.49
C GLU A 284 8.29 23.71 28.36
N THR A 285 8.26 23.29 29.62
CA THR A 285 7.30 23.78 30.61
C THR A 285 8.05 24.59 31.68
N LYS A 286 7.50 25.76 32.04
CA LYS A 286 8.13 26.67 33.02
C LYS A 286 7.08 27.29 33.91
N ALA A 287 7.14 26.99 35.21
CA ALA A 287 6.38 27.73 36.20
C ALA A 287 6.83 29.19 36.23
N VAL A 288 5.88 30.12 36.20
CA VAL A 288 6.14 31.57 36.18
C VAL A 288 5.32 32.28 37.24
N THR A 289 5.76 33.48 37.63
CA THR A 289 5.04 34.29 38.62
C THR A 289 4.14 35.30 37.92
N ALA A 290 3.07 35.76 38.58
CA ALA A 290 2.15 36.74 38.02
C ALA A 290 2.85 38.01 37.50
N ASN A 291 3.95 38.44 38.14
CA ASN A 291 4.71 39.62 37.75
C ASN A 291 5.52 39.45 36.45
N THR A 292 5.71 38.20 36.01
CA THR A 292 6.43 37.86 34.78
C THR A 292 5.49 37.58 33.60
N VAL A 293 4.18 37.52 33.85
CA VAL A 293 3.14 37.37 32.81
C VAL A 293 2.66 38.78 32.41
N PRO A 294 2.46 39.08 31.12
CA PRO A 294 1.91 40.37 30.69
C PRO A 294 0.56 40.67 31.35
N LYS A 295 0.34 41.94 31.71
CA LYS A 295 -0.81 42.37 32.52
C LYS A 295 -2.16 42.16 31.83
N ASP A 296 -2.19 42.29 30.52
CA ASP A 296 -3.35 42.04 29.66
C ASP A 296 -3.71 40.55 29.64
N GLU A 297 -2.72 39.65 29.59
CA GLU A 297 -2.96 38.21 29.71
C GLU A 297 -3.53 37.83 31.08
N VAL A 298 -2.92 38.36 32.15
CA VAL A 298 -3.42 38.18 33.53
C VAL A 298 -4.87 38.64 33.65
N SER A 299 -5.20 39.80 33.07
CA SER A 299 -6.55 40.37 33.13
C SER A 299 -7.57 39.51 32.39
N ALA A 300 -7.23 39.03 31.19
CA ALA A 300 -8.09 38.16 30.39
C ALA A 300 -8.32 36.79 31.06
N ILE A 301 -7.26 36.18 31.60
CA ILE A 301 -7.33 34.92 32.34
C ILE A 301 -8.26 35.06 33.56
N MET A 302 -8.07 36.12 34.35
CA MET A 302 -8.88 36.35 35.55
C MET A 302 -10.34 36.66 35.22
N GLN A 303 -10.63 37.36 34.12
CA GLN A 303 -12.00 37.61 33.67
C GLN A 303 -12.74 36.30 33.38
N ILE A 304 -12.10 35.39 32.65
CA ILE A 304 -12.68 34.09 32.32
C ILE A 304 -12.84 33.21 33.57
N ALA A 305 -11.84 33.20 34.45
CA ALA A 305 -11.89 32.46 35.72
C ALA A 305 -13.02 32.95 36.63
N ASN A 306 -13.17 34.27 36.79
CA ASN A 306 -14.19 34.86 37.66
C ASN A 306 -15.62 34.57 37.20
N ASN A 307 -15.85 34.34 35.91
CA ASN A 307 -17.16 33.91 35.39
C ASN A 307 -17.53 32.48 35.83
N LYS A 308 -16.54 31.67 36.19
CA LYS A 308 -16.73 30.26 36.62
C LYS A 308 -16.61 30.09 38.13
N ILE A 309 -16.12 31.10 38.85
CA ILE A 309 -15.96 31.09 40.30
C ILE A 309 -17.10 31.93 40.91
N PRO A 310 -17.97 31.35 41.76
CA PRO A 310 -18.96 32.10 42.52
C PRO A 310 -18.34 33.30 43.23
N SER A 311 -19.00 34.46 43.20
CA SER A 311 -18.45 35.69 43.78
C SER A 311 -18.06 35.57 45.26
N SER A 312 -18.72 34.68 46.02
CA SER A 312 -18.37 34.39 47.42
C SER A 312 -16.99 33.76 47.62
N ASP A 313 -16.46 33.12 46.57
CA ASP A 313 -15.26 32.29 46.65
C ASP A 313 -14.07 32.95 45.92
N GLN A 314 -14.30 34.03 45.17
CA GLN A 314 -13.27 34.72 44.39
C GLN A 314 -12.10 35.22 45.26
N GLU A 315 -12.35 35.70 46.47
CA GLU A 315 -11.31 36.16 47.41
C GLU A 315 -10.39 35.02 47.90
N SER A 316 -10.85 33.77 47.83
CA SER A 316 -10.07 32.59 48.22
C SER A 316 -9.26 31.98 47.07
N SER A 317 -9.31 32.59 45.88
CA SER A 317 -8.68 32.06 44.68
C SER A 317 -7.16 32.03 44.80
N LYS A 318 -6.56 30.88 44.47
CA LYS A 318 -5.11 30.74 44.29
C LYS A 318 -4.84 30.46 42.82
N ILE A 319 -3.85 31.16 42.27
CA ILE A 319 -3.46 31.06 40.86
C ILE A 319 -1.98 30.70 40.74
N SER A 320 -1.70 29.73 39.89
CA SER A 320 -0.35 29.32 39.50
C SER A 320 -0.22 29.42 37.99
N TYR A 321 0.82 30.09 37.50
CA TYR A 321 1.04 30.26 36.07
C TYR A 321 2.09 29.29 35.54
N LEU A 322 1.83 28.75 34.35
CA LEU A 322 2.66 27.80 33.65
C LEU A 322 2.81 28.26 32.20
N ASN A 323 4.04 28.55 31.79
CA ASN A 323 4.35 28.76 30.37
C ASN A 323 4.71 27.42 29.74
N ILE A 324 4.05 27.12 28.62
CA ILE A 324 4.36 25.95 27.81
C ILE A 324 4.83 26.47 26.47
N THR A 325 6.06 26.13 26.08
CA THR A 325 6.69 26.60 24.84
C THR A 325 7.08 25.41 24.00
N VAL A 326 6.72 25.39 22.73
CA VAL A 326 7.22 24.39 21.78
C VAL A 326 8.15 25.10 20.79
N LYS A 327 9.35 24.57 20.59
CA LYS A 327 10.35 25.09 19.67
C LYS A 327 10.64 24.06 18.59
N LYS A 328 10.72 24.52 17.36
CA LYS A 328 11.28 23.79 16.23
C LYS A 328 12.67 24.35 15.96
N ASN A 329 13.68 23.54 16.22
CA ASN A 329 15.06 23.82 15.88
C ASN A 329 15.40 23.11 14.57
N VAL A 330 15.86 23.87 13.58
CA VAL A 330 16.29 23.35 12.28
C VAL A 330 17.78 23.59 12.16
N ILE A 331 18.57 22.53 12.01
CA ILE A 331 20.01 22.63 11.78
C ILE A 331 20.35 22.07 10.40
N VAL A 332 21.04 22.87 9.60
CA VAL A 332 21.53 22.47 8.28
C VAL A 332 23.02 22.20 8.36
N TYR A 333 23.45 20.98 8.00
CA TYR A 333 24.85 20.56 8.00
C TYR A 333 25.31 20.21 6.60
N ASN A 334 26.60 20.45 6.32
CA ASN A 334 27.27 19.90 5.15
C ASN A 334 27.57 18.41 5.38
N VAL A 335 27.45 17.58 4.34
CA VAL A 335 27.80 16.15 4.39
C VAL A 335 28.94 15.79 3.44
N ASP A 336 29.70 14.75 3.79
CA ASP A 336 30.78 14.20 2.96
C ASP A 336 30.23 13.29 1.86
N GLY A 337 31.13 12.70 1.06
CA GLY A 337 30.76 11.78 -0.03
C GLY A 337 30.07 10.49 0.42
N ASN A 338 30.04 10.21 1.73
CA ASN A 338 29.33 9.07 2.33
C ASN A 338 28.01 9.50 3.01
N GLY A 339 27.63 10.77 2.92
CA GLY A 339 26.44 11.32 3.57
C GLY A 339 26.59 11.58 5.07
N MET A 340 27.82 11.54 5.61
CA MET A 340 28.09 11.83 7.03
C MET A 340 28.35 13.33 7.23
N PRO A 341 27.90 13.94 8.35
CA PRO A 341 28.15 15.36 8.62
C PRO A 341 29.65 15.71 8.66
N VAL A 342 30.08 16.72 7.89
CA VAL A 342 31.50 17.16 7.80
C VAL A 342 31.88 18.15 8.91
N SER A 343 30.89 18.71 9.60
CA SER A 343 31.05 19.74 10.63
C SER A 343 30.01 19.57 11.73
N THR A 344 30.38 19.86 12.97
CA THR A 344 29.46 19.96 14.12
C THR A 344 28.76 21.32 14.22
N SER A 345 29.16 22.31 13.42
CA SER A 345 28.52 23.64 13.36
C SER A 345 27.66 23.75 12.09
N GLY A 346 26.35 23.60 12.27
CA GLY A 346 25.34 23.96 11.28
C GLY A 346 24.74 25.34 11.55
N THR A 347 24.07 25.92 10.57
CA THR A 347 23.26 27.14 10.78
C THR A 347 21.93 26.72 11.40
N GLY A 348 21.72 27.08 12.66
CA GLY A 348 20.49 26.80 13.40
C GLY A 348 19.43 27.90 13.20
N GLN A 349 18.19 27.50 12.95
CA GLN A 349 17.02 28.38 13.04
C GLN A 349 16.07 27.84 14.11
N ASP A 350 15.85 28.63 15.15
CA ASP A 350 14.85 28.36 16.18
C ASP A 350 13.55 29.08 15.86
N THR A 351 12.44 28.34 15.86
CA THR A 351 11.10 28.89 15.69
C THR A 351 10.20 28.41 16.81
N THR A 352 9.60 29.34 17.56
CA THR A 352 8.55 29.01 18.53
C THR A 352 7.27 28.63 17.77
N LEU A 353 6.74 27.45 18.07
CA LEU A 353 5.44 26.99 17.60
C LEU A 353 4.37 27.36 18.62
N THR A 354 3.38 28.12 18.19
CA THR A 354 2.22 28.47 19.03
C THR A 354 1.13 27.41 18.94
N THR A 355 1.20 26.49 17.97
CA THR A 355 0.22 25.42 17.73
C THR A 355 0.92 24.17 17.22
N LEU A 356 0.43 23.00 17.62
CA LEU A 356 0.79 21.68 17.11
C LEU A 356 -0.34 21.13 16.21
N PRO A 357 -0.02 20.29 15.22
CA PRO A 357 -1.03 19.69 14.34
C PRO A 357 -1.85 18.58 15.01
N GLY A 358 -1.61 18.29 16.29
CA GLY A 358 -2.34 17.32 17.08
C GLY A 358 -2.30 17.66 18.57
N VAL A 359 -3.28 17.16 19.32
CA VAL A 359 -3.40 17.32 20.77
C VAL A 359 -2.41 16.41 21.48
N ILE A 360 -1.71 16.94 22.48
CA ILE A 360 -0.84 16.19 23.38
C ILE A 360 -1.37 16.26 24.81
N ASP A 361 -1.06 15.25 25.61
CA ASP A 361 -1.20 15.27 27.06
C ASP A 361 0.05 15.91 27.68
N ILE A 362 -0.17 16.86 28.58
CA ILE A 362 0.88 17.48 29.38
C ILE A 362 0.57 17.20 30.84
N PRO A 363 1.19 16.18 31.46
CA PRO A 363 1.01 15.89 32.87
C PRO A 363 1.75 16.93 33.70
N VAL A 364 1.04 17.58 34.63
CA VAL A 364 1.58 18.57 35.55
C VAL A 364 1.22 18.16 36.97
N GLN A 365 2.19 17.69 37.76
CA GLN A 365 1.94 17.50 39.18
C GLN A 365 1.68 18.84 39.85
N TYR A 366 0.57 18.90 40.58
CA TYR A 366 0.09 20.10 41.24
C TYR A 366 -0.45 19.73 42.62
N ASP A 367 0.09 20.35 43.67
CA ASP A 367 -0.34 20.04 45.04
C ASP A 367 -1.74 20.59 45.30
N LEU A 368 -2.73 19.69 45.27
CA LEU A 368 -4.13 20.00 45.54
C LEU A 368 -4.50 19.83 47.03
N THR A 369 -3.53 19.74 47.94
CA THR A 369 -3.81 19.60 49.37
C THR A 369 -4.59 20.80 49.90
N ASN A 370 -5.83 20.56 50.36
CA ASN A 370 -6.77 21.59 50.80
C ASN A 370 -7.09 22.65 49.73
N LEU A 371 -6.92 22.32 48.45
CA LEU A 371 -7.36 23.14 47.32
C LEU A 371 -8.56 22.49 46.63
N HIS A 372 -9.48 23.31 46.15
CA HIS A 372 -10.74 22.87 45.57
C HIS A 372 -11.04 23.55 44.24
N ASN A 373 -11.98 22.96 43.48
CA ASN A 373 -12.57 23.59 42.30
C ASN A 373 -11.52 24.05 41.27
N LEU A 374 -10.55 23.17 40.98
CA LEU A 374 -9.49 23.44 40.01
C LEU A 374 -10.09 23.78 38.64
N GLN A 375 -9.62 24.87 38.06
CA GLN A 375 -9.84 25.29 36.69
C GLN A 375 -8.49 25.46 36.00
N VAL A 376 -8.46 25.16 34.70
CA VAL A 376 -7.32 25.46 33.84
C VAL A 376 -7.78 26.50 32.82
N VAL A 377 -7.03 27.58 32.68
CA VAL A 377 -7.30 28.63 31.69
C VAL A 377 -6.03 28.86 30.87
N ARG A 378 -6.17 28.97 29.55
CA ARG A 378 -5.07 29.32 28.64
C ARG A 378 -5.30 30.71 28.09
N TYR A 379 -4.24 31.49 27.92
CA TYR A 379 -4.24 32.65 27.03
C TYR A 379 -3.53 32.30 25.73
N HIS A 380 -4.20 32.46 24.59
CA HIS A 380 -3.64 32.19 23.25
C HIS A 380 -4.31 33.11 22.22
N GLY A 381 -3.55 33.62 21.24
CA GLY A 381 -4.12 34.38 20.13
C GLY A 381 -4.91 35.64 20.55
N ALA A 382 -4.50 36.30 21.64
CA ALA A 382 -5.21 37.42 22.26
C ALA A 382 -6.56 37.10 22.92
N GLN A 383 -6.84 35.82 23.21
CA GLN A 383 -8.05 35.35 23.89
C GLN A 383 -7.68 34.49 25.11
N ALA A 384 -8.54 34.50 26.13
CA ALA A 384 -8.45 33.58 27.27
C ALA A 384 -9.57 32.53 27.18
N GLU A 385 -9.22 31.28 27.48
CA GLU A 385 -10.06 30.11 27.24
C GLU A 385 -10.02 29.17 28.44
N ALA A 386 -11.19 28.93 29.05
CA ALA A 386 -11.32 27.96 30.14
C ALA A 386 -11.36 26.54 29.59
N PHE A 387 -10.67 25.62 30.25
CA PHE A 387 -10.64 24.21 29.90
C PHE A 387 -11.78 23.46 30.58
N THR A 388 -12.27 22.44 29.90
CA THR A 388 -13.30 21.55 30.44
C THR A 388 -12.63 20.44 31.26
N LYS A 389 -13.02 20.29 32.54
CA LYS A 389 -12.59 19.16 33.37
C LYS A 389 -13.27 17.88 32.90
N LEU A 390 -12.50 16.83 32.66
CA LEU A 390 -12.99 15.50 32.33
C LEU A 390 -13.15 14.66 33.61
N ASP A 391 -14.17 13.80 33.64
CA ASP A 391 -14.39 12.85 34.74
C ASP A 391 -13.43 11.65 34.70
N LYS A 392 -12.87 11.37 33.52
CA LYS A 392 -11.94 10.27 33.27
C LYS A 392 -10.95 10.65 32.19
N GLU A 393 -9.82 9.96 32.20
CA GLU A 393 -8.81 10.05 31.15
C GLU A 393 -9.41 9.70 29.77
N PRO A 394 -9.13 10.50 28.72
CA PRO A 394 -9.56 10.24 27.36
C PRO A 394 -8.84 9.02 26.77
N THR A 395 -9.49 8.33 25.84
CA THR A 395 -8.88 7.18 25.16
C THR A 395 -7.86 7.63 24.12
N THR A 396 -6.72 6.92 24.04
CA THR A 396 -5.71 7.16 23.02
C THR A 396 -6.10 6.51 21.67
N PRO A 397 -5.72 7.09 20.52
CA PRO A 397 -4.97 8.34 20.37
C PRO A 397 -5.83 9.58 20.66
N LEU A 398 -5.22 10.59 21.27
CA LEU A 398 -5.83 11.90 21.50
C LEU A 398 -6.29 12.52 20.18
N ARG A 399 -7.40 13.26 20.20
CA ARG A 399 -8.07 13.83 19.01
C ARG A 399 -8.35 15.30 19.20
N ASP A 400 -8.67 16.03 18.13
CA ASP A 400 -9.04 17.46 18.24
C ASP A 400 -10.14 17.76 19.26
N GLN A 401 -11.04 16.80 19.51
CA GLN A 401 -12.14 16.93 20.47
C GLN A 401 -11.68 16.94 21.94
N THR A 402 -10.47 16.46 22.22
CA THR A 402 -9.87 16.49 23.55
C THR A 402 -9.05 17.75 23.78
N ASP A 403 -8.87 18.62 22.78
CA ASP A 403 -8.25 19.93 22.99
C ASP A 403 -9.08 20.76 23.98
N GLN A 404 -8.42 21.67 24.70
CA GLN A 404 -9.06 22.52 25.71
C GLN A 404 -9.77 21.72 26.81
N THR A 405 -9.24 20.54 27.15
CA THR A 405 -9.73 19.72 28.26
C THR A 405 -8.62 19.36 29.23
N PHE A 406 -8.97 19.02 30.47
CA PHE A 406 -8.00 18.51 31.43
C PHE A 406 -8.60 17.39 32.29
N PHE A 407 -7.77 16.46 32.73
CA PHE A 407 -8.12 15.41 33.67
C PHE A 407 -7.24 15.53 34.92
N VAL A 408 -7.77 15.14 36.08
CA VAL A 408 -7.01 15.12 37.33
C VAL A 408 -6.88 13.67 37.79
N GLU A 409 -5.67 13.17 37.76
CA GLU A 409 -5.32 11.87 38.32
C GLU A 409 -4.87 12.04 39.78
N GLY A 410 -5.41 11.19 40.67
CA GLY A 410 -5.06 11.23 42.09
C GLY A 410 -5.63 12.42 42.85
N SER A 411 -5.03 12.73 44.00
CA SER A 411 -5.44 13.84 44.88
C SER A 411 -4.28 14.31 45.78
N GLY A 412 -4.43 15.49 46.42
CA GLY A 412 -3.44 16.04 47.35
C GLY A 412 -2.10 16.36 46.69
N ALA A 413 -1.00 16.18 47.43
CA ALA A 413 0.36 16.52 47.00
C ALA A 413 0.89 15.71 45.79
N THR A 414 0.23 14.62 45.44
CA THR A 414 0.61 13.74 44.31
C THR A 414 -0.37 13.84 43.14
N ALA A 415 -1.31 14.79 43.16
CA ALA A 415 -2.24 14.95 42.06
C ALA A 415 -1.50 15.36 40.77
N ILE A 416 -1.89 14.75 39.65
CA ILE A 416 -1.38 15.06 38.32
C ILE A 416 -2.52 15.68 37.52
N VAL A 417 -2.28 16.86 36.96
CA VAL A 417 -3.19 17.56 36.07
C VAL A 417 -2.75 17.29 34.64
N HIS A 418 -3.49 16.44 33.94
CA HIS A 418 -3.27 16.13 32.53
C HIS A 418 -3.94 17.23 31.69
N ILE A 419 -3.15 18.07 31.04
CA ILE A 419 -3.64 19.16 30.20
C ILE A 419 -3.61 18.70 28.74
N TYR A 420 -4.77 18.48 28.15
CA TYR A 420 -4.89 18.07 26.75
C TYR A 420 -4.99 19.31 25.86
N THR A 421 -3.93 19.57 25.11
CA THR A 421 -3.85 20.81 24.34
C THR A 421 -3.01 20.68 23.08
N LYS A 422 -3.32 21.52 22.08
CA LYS A 422 -2.47 21.71 20.89
C LYS A 422 -2.03 23.14 20.65
N GLU A 423 -2.38 24.10 21.49
CA GLU A 423 -1.96 25.51 21.32
C GLU A 423 -1.30 26.00 22.59
N PHE A 424 -0.17 26.68 22.45
CA PHE A 424 0.81 26.90 23.52
C PHE A 424 1.08 28.38 23.72
N SER A 425 1.08 28.81 24.99
CA SER A 425 1.48 30.14 25.45
C SER A 425 1.48 30.09 26.99
N THR A 426 0.63 30.87 27.66
CA THR A 426 0.53 30.95 29.11
C THR A 426 -0.74 30.26 29.59
N TYR A 427 -0.58 29.40 30.60
CA TYR A 427 -1.64 28.69 31.28
C TYR A 427 -1.71 29.14 32.74
N ALA A 428 -2.91 29.07 33.31
CA ALA A 428 -3.16 29.31 34.71
C ALA A 428 -3.96 28.15 35.30
N LEU A 429 -3.46 27.60 36.40
CA LEU A 429 -4.17 26.66 37.26
C LEU A 429 -4.77 27.46 38.42
N ILE A 430 -6.08 27.47 38.52
CA ILE A 430 -6.83 28.31 39.47
C ILE A 430 -7.68 27.42 40.36
N THR A 431 -7.53 27.54 41.68
CA THR A 431 -8.33 26.83 42.68
C THR A 431 -9.07 27.82 43.54
N SER A 432 -10.27 27.49 44.01
CA SER A 432 -11.13 28.41 44.78
C SER A 432 -12.04 27.68 45.76
N GLY A 433 -12.53 28.41 46.76
CA GLY A 433 -13.45 27.90 47.77
C GLY A 433 -12.79 26.99 48.81
N THR A 434 -13.60 26.51 49.74
CA THR A 434 -13.17 25.66 50.88
C THR A 434 -13.74 24.23 50.80
N LYS A 435 -14.48 23.93 49.73
CA LYS A 435 -15.08 22.63 49.43
C LYS A 435 -15.29 22.50 47.93
N GLU A 436 -15.29 21.27 47.42
CA GLU A 436 -15.72 21.02 46.04
C GLU A 436 -17.16 21.50 45.85
N TYR A 437 -17.40 22.17 44.74
CA TYR A 437 -18.74 22.39 44.23
C TYR A 437 -19.38 21.02 44.03
N LYS A 438 -20.65 20.88 44.44
CA LYS A 438 -21.37 19.64 44.23
C LYS A 438 -21.48 19.43 42.72
N ASN A 439 -20.72 18.47 42.20
CA ASN A 439 -20.97 17.94 40.87
C ASN A 439 -22.33 17.21 40.91
N GLU A 440 -23.36 17.82 40.36
CA GLU A 440 -24.33 17.02 39.61
C GLU A 440 -23.52 16.38 38.47
N SER A 441 -23.12 15.13 38.66
CA SER A 441 -22.26 14.40 37.71
C SER A 441 -22.88 14.43 36.32
N SER A 442 -22.19 15.11 35.41
CA SER A 442 -22.18 14.98 33.95
C SER A 442 -23.48 14.56 33.28
N THR A 443 -24.35 15.55 33.06
CA THR A 443 -25.04 15.75 31.77
C THR A 443 -25.22 17.25 31.56
N THR A 444 -24.12 17.95 31.26
CA THR A 444 -24.10 19.40 31.12
C THR A 444 -24.81 19.85 29.83
N THR A 445 -26.00 20.44 29.99
CA THR A 445 -26.35 21.65 29.23
C THR A 445 -26.41 22.79 30.24
N PRO A 446 -25.70 23.92 30.02
CA PRO A 446 -25.72 25.05 30.95
C PRO A 446 -27.07 25.76 30.85
N THR A 447 -27.76 25.88 31.98
CA THR A 447 -28.71 26.98 32.20
C THR A 447 -27.97 28.13 32.85
N GLU A 448 -27.94 29.29 32.20
CA GLU A 448 -27.86 30.59 32.89
C GLU A 448 -29.17 31.34 32.62
N LYS A 449 -29.83 31.77 33.69
CA LYS A 449 -31.14 32.44 33.74
C LYS A 449 -30.97 33.56 34.81
N THR A 450 -31.32 34.84 34.66
CA THR A 450 -32.32 35.60 33.86
C THR A 450 -31.87 37.08 33.93
N GLU A 451 -32.16 38.01 33.00
CA GLU A 451 -33.49 38.47 32.54
C GLU A 451 -33.31 39.56 31.46
N PRO A 452 -34.33 39.88 30.62
CA PRO A 452 -34.97 39.08 29.60
C PRO A 452 -34.61 39.59 28.19
N THR A 453 -33.92 38.78 27.38
CA THR A 453 -33.97 38.87 25.91
C THR A 453 -33.77 37.46 25.34
N THR A 454 -34.82 36.90 24.75
CA THR A 454 -34.88 35.58 24.09
C THR A 454 -33.78 35.43 23.04
N LYS A 455 -32.74 34.63 23.30
CA LYS A 455 -31.80 34.18 22.26
C LYS A 455 -31.39 32.72 22.51
N ASP A 456 -31.71 31.91 21.52
CA ASP A 456 -31.77 30.44 21.48
C ASP A 456 -30.40 29.74 21.63
N GLU A 457 -30.28 28.84 22.61
CA GLU A 457 -29.16 27.89 22.69
C GLU A 457 -29.38 26.74 21.70
N SER A 458 -28.74 26.81 20.54
CA SER A 458 -28.98 25.87 19.45
C SER A 458 -27.71 25.17 18.94
N VAL A 459 -27.88 23.93 18.47
CA VAL A 459 -26.88 23.06 17.84
C VAL A 459 -27.04 23.13 16.31
N THR A 460 -25.94 23.28 15.58
CA THR A 460 -25.97 23.29 14.11
C THR A 460 -26.30 21.91 13.55
N VAL A 461 -27.27 21.83 12.64
CA VAL A 461 -27.50 20.65 11.79
C VAL A 461 -26.93 20.93 10.42
N TYR A 462 -26.02 20.07 9.95
CA TYR A 462 -25.43 20.13 8.62
C TYR A 462 -26.24 19.30 7.63
N ARG A 463 -26.32 19.74 6.36
CA ARG A 463 -26.91 18.99 5.23
C ARG A 463 -25.78 18.53 4.31
N LEU A 464 -25.74 17.23 4.01
CA LEU A 464 -24.84 16.66 3.01
C LEU A 464 -25.66 16.00 1.89
N TYR A 465 -25.10 15.97 0.68
CA TYR A 465 -25.69 15.32 -0.48
C TYR A 465 -24.76 14.25 -1.06
N TYR A 466 -25.29 13.07 -1.37
CA TYR A 466 -24.57 12.01 -2.08
C TYR A 466 -25.18 11.73 -3.44
N GLY A 467 -24.50 12.18 -4.49
CA GLY A 467 -24.96 12.06 -5.88
C GLY A 467 -25.34 10.64 -6.33
N PRO A 468 -24.58 9.58 -6.00
CA PRO A 468 -24.88 8.23 -6.46
C PRO A 468 -26.21 7.64 -5.96
N THR A 469 -26.66 7.99 -4.75
CA THR A 469 -27.95 7.55 -4.20
C THR A 469 -28.99 8.66 -4.16
N MET A 470 -28.63 9.86 -4.62
CA MET A 470 -29.44 11.09 -4.56
C MET A 470 -29.88 11.45 -3.13
N GLU A 471 -29.14 10.97 -2.13
CA GLU A 471 -29.53 11.04 -0.73
C GLU A 471 -29.09 12.35 -0.08
N HIS A 472 -29.94 12.87 0.79
CA HIS A 472 -29.58 13.94 1.71
C HIS A 472 -29.42 13.41 3.13
N PHE A 473 -28.34 13.78 3.77
CA PHE A 473 -27.99 13.34 5.12
C PHE A 473 -27.86 14.53 6.07
N TYR A 474 -28.52 14.42 7.23
CA TYR A 474 -28.59 15.47 8.24
C TYR A 474 -27.92 15.02 9.53
N THR A 475 -26.93 15.79 9.99
CA THR A 475 -26.17 15.46 11.20
C THR A 475 -25.76 16.69 12.00
N THR A 476 -25.72 16.56 13.31
CA THR A 476 -25.12 17.53 14.23
C THR A 476 -23.62 17.26 14.45
N SER A 477 -23.13 16.09 14.02
CA SER A 477 -21.75 15.67 14.22
C SER A 477 -20.83 16.23 13.14
N ALA A 478 -19.98 17.18 13.52
CA ALA A 478 -18.92 17.68 12.64
C ALA A 478 -17.93 16.57 12.22
N TYR A 479 -17.79 15.50 13.02
CA TYR A 479 -16.99 14.33 12.68
C TYR A 479 -17.66 13.47 11.60
N GLU A 480 -18.95 13.16 11.74
CA GLU A 480 -19.71 12.39 10.75
C GLU A 480 -19.71 13.14 9.41
N ARG A 481 -19.99 14.45 9.42
CA ARG A 481 -19.86 15.33 8.25
C ARG A 481 -18.47 15.23 7.60
N ARG A 482 -17.39 15.37 8.37
CA ARG A 482 -16.01 15.33 7.84
C ARG A 482 -15.67 13.98 7.22
N VAL A 483 -16.01 12.89 7.89
CA VAL A 483 -15.73 11.53 7.41
C VAL A 483 -16.49 11.24 6.11
N LEU A 484 -17.75 11.65 6.02
CA LEU A 484 -18.57 11.50 4.82
C LEU A 484 -17.97 12.26 3.63
N ILE A 485 -17.41 13.46 3.86
CA ILE A 485 -16.72 14.26 2.83
C ILE A 485 -15.38 13.61 2.43
N ASP A 486 -14.46 13.43 3.39
CA ASP A 486 -13.05 13.09 3.12
C ASP A 486 -12.86 11.65 2.61
N LYS A 487 -13.73 10.73 3.04
CA LYS A 487 -13.57 9.29 2.75
C LYS A 487 -14.62 8.72 1.82
N TYR A 488 -15.82 9.27 1.83
CA TYR A 488 -16.98 8.66 1.18
C TYR A 488 -17.60 9.54 0.08
N GLY A 489 -17.01 10.70 -0.23
CA GLY A 489 -17.37 11.50 -1.41
C GLY A 489 -18.69 12.26 -1.29
N TRP A 490 -19.19 12.49 -0.07
CA TRP A 490 -20.37 13.33 0.15
C TRP A 490 -20.05 14.80 -0.07
N VAL A 491 -20.99 15.53 -0.65
CA VAL A 491 -20.89 16.98 -0.87
C VAL A 491 -21.50 17.69 0.34
N ASP A 492 -20.77 18.64 0.92
CA ASP A 492 -21.31 19.51 1.95
C ASP A 492 -22.20 20.59 1.33
N GLU A 493 -23.46 20.64 1.76
CA GLU A 493 -24.41 21.69 1.36
C GLU A 493 -24.58 22.78 2.43
N GLY A 494 -23.79 22.71 3.51
CA GLY A 494 -23.72 23.72 4.55
C GLY A 494 -24.69 23.49 5.70
N ILE A 495 -25.15 24.58 6.32
CA ILE A 495 -26.03 24.56 7.49
C ILE A 495 -27.47 24.40 7.03
N ALA A 496 -28.13 23.33 7.49
CA ALA A 496 -29.54 23.10 7.22
C ALA A 496 -30.43 23.99 8.09
N TRP A 497 -30.18 23.95 9.41
CA TRP A 497 -30.89 24.73 10.45
C TRP A 497 -30.17 24.61 11.79
N LYS A 498 -30.77 25.22 12.82
CA LYS A 498 -30.33 25.18 14.21
C LYS A 498 -31.34 24.36 15.03
N SER A 499 -30.90 23.23 15.57
CA SER A 499 -31.70 22.41 16.50
C SER A 499 -31.63 23.01 17.91
N PRO A 500 -32.69 23.05 18.72
CA PRO A 500 -32.53 23.27 20.16
C PRO A 500 -31.64 22.19 20.78
N LYS A 501 -31.06 22.48 21.95
CA LYS A 501 -30.43 21.45 22.79
C LYS A 501 -31.48 20.45 23.31
N ALA A 502 -31.01 19.30 23.81
CA ALA A 502 -31.86 18.32 24.46
C ALA A 502 -32.64 18.96 25.62
N PRO A 503 -33.96 18.69 25.76
CA PRO A 503 -34.72 19.29 26.85
C PRO A 503 -34.28 18.71 28.19
N THR A 504 -33.99 19.58 29.14
CA THR A 504 -33.53 19.22 30.49
C THR A 504 -34.65 19.35 31.53
N THR A 505 -35.68 20.15 31.25
CA THR A 505 -36.83 20.39 32.12
C THR A 505 -38.13 19.81 31.56
N ASP A 506 -39.13 19.57 32.42
CA ASP A 506 -40.43 19.06 31.98
C ASP A 506 -41.22 20.10 31.16
N GLU A 507 -40.96 21.39 31.38
CA GLU A 507 -41.46 22.48 30.55
C GLU A 507 -40.90 22.43 29.13
N GLU A 508 -39.58 22.24 28.99
CA GLU A 508 -38.93 22.09 27.69
C GLU A 508 -39.41 20.85 26.96
N LYS A 509 -39.57 19.70 27.66
CA LYS A 509 -40.11 18.46 27.07
C LYS A 509 -41.53 18.63 26.51
N LYS A 510 -42.30 19.66 26.91
CA LYS A 510 -43.63 19.92 26.33
C LYS A 510 -43.52 20.38 24.88
N THR A 511 -42.53 21.21 24.53
CA THR A 511 -42.36 21.81 23.20
C THR A 511 -41.18 21.26 22.41
N ILE A 512 -40.15 20.74 23.08
CA ILE A 512 -38.95 20.18 22.45
C ILE A 512 -39.09 18.67 22.37
N LYS A 513 -39.08 18.13 21.16
CA LYS A 513 -39.28 16.70 20.88
C LYS A 513 -38.07 16.14 20.11
N PRO A 514 -37.61 14.92 20.43
CA PRO A 514 -36.53 14.29 19.67
C PRO A 514 -36.96 14.05 18.21
N VAL A 515 -36.00 14.21 17.29
CA VAL A 515 -36.10 13.75 15.91
C VAL A 515 -35.17 12.55 15.76
N TYR A 516 -35.75 11.41 15.42
CA TYR A 516 -35.05 10.15 15.28
C TYR A 516 -34.55 9.97 13.85
N ARG A 517 -33.34 9.41 13.69
CA ARG A 517 -32.82 8.97 12.39
C ARG A 517 -32.95 7.45 12.28
N LEU A 518 -33.53 7.00 11.19
CA LEU A 518 -33.68 5.59 10.85
C LEU A 518 -32.93 5.29 9.57
N PHE A 519 -32.26 4.14 9.52
CA PHE A 519 -31.55 3.64 8.35
C PHE A 519 -32.25 2.40 7.79
N ASN A 520 -32.58 2.40 6.50
CA ASN A 520 -33.09 1.22 5.82
C ASN A 520 -31.92 0.40 5.23
N PRO A 521 -31.61 -0.79 5.78
CA PRO A 521 -30.49 -1.59 5.30
C PRO A 521 -30.70 -2.16 3.89
N PHE A 522 -31.92 -2.16 3.36
CA PHE A 522 -32.23 -2.71 2.03
C PHE A 522 -32.11 -1.67 0.92
N THR A 523 -32.49 -0.42 1.19
CA THR A 523 -32.41 0.68 0.22
C THR A 523 -31.26 1.64 0.50
N THR A 524 -30.53 1.46 1.60
CA THR A 524 -29.51 2.39 2.09
C THR A 524 -30.00 3.82 2.32
N ASP A 525 -31.30 4.02 2.55
CA ASP A 525 -31.94 5.33 2.70
C ASP A 525 -32.07 5.72 4.18
N HIS A 526 -31.96 7.01 4.49
CA HIS A 526 -32.21 7.56 5.82
C HIS A 526 -33.56 8.29 5.91
N HIS A 527 -34.26 8.10 7.04
CA HIS A 527 -35.52 8.79 7.36
C HIS A 527 -35.43 9.52 8.69
N TYR A 528 -36.10 10.67 8.78
CA TYR A 528 -36.13 11.50 9.98
C TYR A 528 -37.57 11.73 10.43
N THR A 529 -37.87 11.41 11.69
CA THR A 529 -39.22 11.59 12.24
C THR A 529 -39.22 11.99 13.70
N LYS A 530 -40.16 12.86 14.07
CA LYS A 530 -40.50 13.15 15.48
C LYS A 530 -41.66 12.30 16.00
N ASP A 531 -42.32 11.52 15.15
CA ASP A 531 -43.47 10.69 15.54
C ASP A 531 -42.99 9.31 16.05
N PRO A 532 -43.20 9.01 17.34
CA PRO A 532 -42.86 7.71 17.90
C PRO A 532 -43.59 6.53 17.24
N ASN A 533 -44.80 6.75 16.71
CA ASN A 533 -45.59 5.71 16.03
C ASN A 533 -45.05 5.40 14.64
N GLU A 534 -44.65 6.42 13.87
CA GLU A 534 -43.98 6.25 12.57
C GLU A 534 -42.66 5.49 12.77
N ARG A 535 -41.82 5.94 13.72
CA ARG A 535 -40.57 5.25 14.09
C ARG A 535 -40.83 3.79 14.45
N LYS A 536 -41.78 3.52 15.35
CA LYS A 536 -42.11 2.15 15.78
C LYS A 536 -42.60 1.30 14.60
N THR A 537 -43.40 1.86 13.71
CA THR A 537 -43.93 1.15 12.54
C THR A 537 -42.82 0.80 11.55
N LEU A 538 -41.89 1.73 11.27
CA LEU A 538 -40.75 1.51 10.38
C LEU A 538 -39.81 0.42 10.92
N ILE A 539 -39.58 0.39 12.24
CA ILE A 539 -38.79 -0.65 12.90
C ILE A 539 -39.52 -2.00 12.85
N ASP A 540 -40.74 -2.06 13.41
CA ASP A 540 -41.41 -3.33 13.69
C ASP A 540 -41.98 -4.00 12.43
N LYS A 541 -42.45 -3.22 11.46
CA LYS A 541 -43.14 -3.75 10.26
C LYS A 541 -42.27 -3.73 9.01
N TYR A 542 -41.34 -2.79 8.91
CA TYR A 542 -40.58 -2.55 7.68
C TYR A 542 -39.07 -2.77 7.83
N GLY A 543 -38.59 -3.17 9.02
CA GLY A 543 -37.21 -3.62 9.24
C GLY A 543 -36.17 -2.50 9.22
N TRP A 544 -36.56 -1.25 9.40
CA TRP A 544 -35.63 -0.13 9.51
C TRP A 544 -34.83 -0.23 10.82
N LYS A 545 -33.56 0.16 10.77
CA LYS A 545 -32.68 0.25 11.93
C LYS A 545 -32.80 1.63 12.56
N ASP A 546 -33.06 1.66 13.85
CA ASP A 546 -33.03 2.91 14.61
C ASP A 546 -31.58 3.29 14.94
N GLU A 547 -31.19 4.50 14.53
CA GLU A 547 -29.87 5.07 14.84
C GLU A 547 -29.94 6.04 16.02
N GLY A 548 -31.12 6.22 16.60
CA GLY A 548 -31.36 7.03 17.78
C GLY A 548 -31.75 8.48 17.47
N VAL A 549 -31.59 9.36 18.46
CA VAL A 549 -31.92 10.78 18.34
C VAL A 549 -30.82 11.49 17.55
N ALA A 550 -31.15 12.02 16.37
CA ALA A 550 -30.19 12.77 15.56
C ALA A 550 -30.06 14.22 16.02
N PHE A 551 -31.19 14.84 16.38
CA PHE A 551 -31.31 16.20 16.90
C PHE A 551 -32.71 16.39 17.50
N TYR A 552 -33.05 17.61 17.91
CA TYR A 552 -34.32 17.94 18.52
C TYR A 552 -35.09 18.95 17.65
N SER A 553 -36.41 18.92 17.79
CA SER A 553 -37.34 19.90 17.23
C SER A 553 -37.92 20.75 18.35
N ASN A 554 -38.40 21.96 18.06
CA ASN A 554 -39.09 22.83 19.00
C ASN A 554 -40.40 23.31 18.35
N ASP A 555 -41.56 22.97 18.92
CA ASP A 555 -42.86 23.43 18.42
C ASP A 555 -43.01 24.97 18.45
N LYS A 556 -42.12 25.66 19.20
CA LYS A 556 -41.98 27.13 19.23
C LYS A 556 -40.87 27.69 18.33
N GLY A 557 -40.17 26.85 17.55
CA GLY A 557 -39.10 27.27 16.64
C GLY A 557 -39.60 28.22 15.55
N ASP A 558 -38.72 29.11 15.09
CA ASP A 558 -39.01 30.14 14.09
C ASP A 558 -38.82 29.69 12.63
N ALA A 559 -38.33 28.47 12.41
CA ALA A 559 -38.22 27.83 11.11
C ALA A 559 -39.04 26.53 11.04
N THR A 560 -39.78 26.35 9.94
CA THR A 560 -40.51 25.11 9.66
C THR A 560 -39.69 24.24 8.73
N VAL A 561 -39.46 22.98 9.09
CA VAL A 561 -38.87 21.97 8.20
C VAL A 561 -39.99 21.24 7.47
N TYR A 562 -40.00 21.39 6.15
CA TYR A 562 -40.91 20.69 5.26
C TYR A 562 -40.33 19.35 4.84
N ARG A 563 -41.16 18.31 4.79
CA ARG A 563 -40.81 16.99 4.26
C ARG A 563 -41.45 16.77 2.90
N LEU A 564 -40.67 16.30 1.95
CA LEU A 564 -41.15 15.84 0.65
C LEU A 564 -40.77 14.38 0.45
N TRP A 565 -41.59 13.67 -0.31
CA TRP A 565 -41.33 12.30 -0.75
C TRP A 565 -41.43 12.20 -2.27
N HIS A 566 -40.54 11.43 -2.92
CA HIS A 566 -40.60 11.20 -4.37
C HIS A 566 -40.91 9.72 -4.68
N PRO A 567 -42.08 9.40 -5.26
CA PRO A 567 -42.49 8.01 -5.55
C PRO A 567 -41.59 7.28 -6.54
N GLY A 568 -40.85 8.03 -7.38
CA GLY A 568 -39.93 7.47 -8.37
C GLY A 568 -38.52 7.17 -7.86
N LEU A 569 -38.20 7.45 -6.59
CA LEU A 569 -36.88 7.21 -6.01
C LEU A 569 -36.92 6.02 -5.05
N ILE A 570 -35.92 5.14 -5.15
CA ILE A 570 -35.74 4.01 -4.23
C ILE A 570 -34.86 4.41 -3.03
N THR A 571 -33.90 5.31 -3.27
CA THR A 571 -32.94 5.86 -2.31
C THR A 571 -32.97 7.38 -2.41
N GLY A 572 -32.73 8.11 -1.32
CA GLY A 572 -32.90 9.57 -1.31
C GLY A 572 -34.35 9.98 -1.56
N ALA A 573 -35.31 9.11 -1.19
CA ALA A 573 -36.71 9.30 -1.53
C ALA A 573 -37.37 10.39 -0.68
N HIS A 574 -36.74 10.81 0.42
CA HIS A 574 -37.21 11.87 1.30
C HIS A 574 -36.27 13.08 1.30
N HIS A 575 -36.84 14.28 1.31
CA HIS A 575 -36.11 15.54 1.42
C HIS A 575 -36.65 16.40 2.57
N PHE A 576 -35.76 17.07 3.28
CA PHE A 576 -36.09 17.93 4.42
C PHE A 576 -35.50 19.32 4.22
N THR A 577 -36.34 20.35 4.21
CA THR A 577 -35.86 21.72 3.97
C THR A 577 -36.61 22.78 4.77
N THR A 578 -35.90 23.80 5.22
CA THR A 578 -36.49 25.05 5.75
C THR A 578 -36.83 26.04 4.63
N GLY A 579 -36.32 25.83 3.41
CA GLY A 579 -36.54 26.67 2.26
C GLY A 579 -37.93 26.44 1.65
N LYS A 580 -38.88 27.32 1.96
CA LYS A 580 -40.23 27.25 1.35
C LYS A 580 -40.19 27.30 -0.19
N HIS A 581 -39.27 28.07 -0.76
CA HIS A 581 -39.05 28.10 -2.21
C HIS A 581 -38.57 26.75 -2.76
N GLU A 582 -37.62 26.08 -2.08
CA GLU A 582 -37.14 24.75 -2.45
C GLU A 582 -38.28 23.73 -2.40
N TYR A 583 -39.08 23.74 -1.34
CA TYR A 583 -40.27 22.91 -1.21
C TYR A 583 -41.26 23.10 -2.38
N ASP A 584 -41.62 24.36 -2.68
CA ASP A 584 -42.58 24.68 -3.74
C ASP A 584 -42.05 24.26 -5.12
N VAL A 585 -40.75 24.47 -5.39
CA VAL A 585 -40.11 24.04 -6.65
C VAL A 585 -40.10 22.53 -6.78
N LEU A 586 -39.77 21.79 -5.71
CA LEU A 586 -39.72 20.32 -5.77
C LEU A 586 -41.10 19.72 -6.04
N ILE A 587 -42.18 20.31 -5.52
CA ILE A 587 -43.55 19.88 -5.85
C ILE A 587 -43.83 19.97 -7.35
N THR A 588 -43.39 21.06 -8.01
CA THR A 588 -43.53 21.17 -9.47
C THR A 588 -42.70 20.15 -10.25
N ARG A 589 -41.75 19.48 -9.59
CA ARG A 589 -40.81 18.51 -10.16
C ARG A 589 -41.14 17.07 -9.75
N GLY A 590 -42.40 16.80 -9.38
CA GLY A 590 -42.89 15.44 -9.12
C GLY A 590 -42.69 14.95 -7.68
N TRP A 591 -42.16 15.79 -6.78
CA TRP A 591 -42.17 15.48 -5.36
C TRP A 591 -43.56 15.68 -4.77
N ILE A 592 -43.94 14.81 -3.85
CA ILE A 592 -45.17 14.89 -3.08
C ILE A 592 -44.82 15.55 -1.75
N GLY A 593 -45.38 16.73 -1.50
CA GLY A 593 -45.23 17.42 -0.22
C GLY A 593 -46.02 16.72 0.87
N GLU A 594 -45.35 16.26 1.93
CA GLU A 594 -45.98 15.60 3.07
C GLU A 594 -46.32 16.58 4.21
N THR A 595 -46.27 17.89 3.92
CA THR A 595 -46.51 19.03 4.82
C THR A 595 -45.44 19.22 5.91
N GLU A 596 -45.77 19.93 7.01
CA GLU A 596 -44.85 20.27 8.09
C GLU A 596 -44.38 19.01 8.83
N ALA A 597 -43.08 18.72 8.78
CA ALA A 597 -42.51 17.59 9.52
C ALA A 597 -42.25 17.96 10.98
N PHE A 598 -41.57 19.08 11.20
CA PHE A 598 -41.26 19.61 12.53
C PHE A 598 -40.72 21.04 12.44
N LYS A 599 -40.65 21.73 13.59
CA LYS A 599 -40.10 23.07 13.71
C LYS A 599 -38.74 23.08 14.39
N VAL A 600 -37.90 24.02 14.00
CA VAL A 600 -36.52 24.21 14.43
C VAL A 600 -36.21 25.71 14.47
N ASN A 601 -34.99 26.06 14.83
CA ASN A 601 -34.55 27.45 14.81
C ASN A 601 -33.89 27.75 13.46
N ALA A 602 -34.12 28.94 12.91
CA ALA A 602 -33.55 29.36 11.64
C ALA A 602 -32.01 29.36 11.69
N ALA A 603 -31.38 28.96 10.60
CA ALA A 603 -29.97 29.25 10.41
C ALA A 603 -29.82 30.76 10.19
N SER A 604 -29.09 31.42 11.09
CA SER A 604 -28.77 32.85 11.04
C SER A 604 -27.97 33.25 9.80
#